data_AF-A0A392SDV8-F1
#
_entry.id   AF-A0A392SDV8-F1
#
_cell.length_a   1.000
_cell.length_b   1.000
_cell.length_c   1.000
_cell.angle_alpha   90.00
_cell.angle_beta   90.00
_cell.angle_gamma   90.00
#
_symmetry.space_group_name_H-M   'P 1'
#
loop_
_entity.id
_entity.type
_entity.pdbx_description
1 polymer ?
#
loop_
_entity_poly.entity_id
_entity_poly.type
_entity_poly.pdbx_seq_one_letter_code
_entity_poly.pdbx_strand_id
1 'polypeptide(L)'
;APVSQASPEKTNEGDSSGVRGDTLAEFRHSVKKVELPPFDGEDPAGWISRAEVYFRVQGTTPEVKVSLAQLCMDGATIHFFNSLIGEEEDLTWEKLKEALIERYGG
;
A
#
# COMPACT_ATOMS: atom_id res chain seq x y z
N ALA A 1 -51.85 24.90 -21.17
CA ALA A 1 -51.45 23.96 -20.10
C ALA A 1 -51.45 22.55 -20.70
N PRO A 2 -50.30 21.86 -20.77
CA PRO A 2 -50.23 20.47 -21.22
C PRO A 2 -50.30 19.51 -20.03
N VAL A 3 -50.95 18.36 -20.18
CA VAL A 3 -50.87 17.25 -19.22
C VAL A 3 -49.96 16.17 -19.77
N SER A 4 -49.01 15.79 -18.92
CA SER A 4 -47.87 14.92 -19.17
C SER A 4 -48.27 13.48 -19.42
N GLN A 5 -47.52 12.81 -20.32
CA GLN A 5 -47.50 11.36 -20.44
C GLN A 5 -46.82 10.73 -19.22
N ALA A 6 -47.53 9.79 -18.57
CA ALA A 6 -47.00 8.68 -17.77
C ALA A 6 -46.86 7.47 -18.73
N SER A 7 -46.01 6.44 -18.56
CA SER A 7 -45.08 6.02 -17.53
C SER A 7 -44.08 5.01 -18.17
N PRO A 8 -43.03 4.58 -17.45
CA PRO A 8 -41.87 3.84 -17.95
C PRO A 8 -41.96 2.31 -17.68
N GLU A 9 -40.80 1.64 -17.82
CA GLU A 9 -40.45 0.23 -17.49
C GLU A 9 -40.58 -0.78 -18.66
N LYS A 10 -39.64 -1.71 -18.89
CA LYS A 10 -38.62 -2.31 -18.01
C LYS A 10 -37.66 -3.15 -18.88
N THR A 11 -36.35 -3.09 -18.63
CA THR A 11 -35.38 -4.21 -18.75
C THR A 11 -34.13 -3.79 -17.96
N ASN A 12 -34.03 -4.09 -16.67
CA ASN A 12 -33.41 -5.26 -16.03
C ASN A 12 -32.02 -5.68 -16.57
N GLU A 13 -31.13 -5.89 -15.59
CA GLU A 13 -29.97 -6.80 -15.56
C GLU A 13 -28.56 -6.21 -15.70
N GLY A 14 -27.79 -6.41 -14.63
CA GLY A 14 -26.37 -6.09 -14.49
C GLY A 14 -25.87 -6.04 -13.05
N ASP A 15 -26.54 -6.70 -12.09
CA ASP A 15 -26.06 -6.86 -10.73
C ASP A 15 -24.95 -7.94 -10.71
N SER A 16 -23.70 -7.49 -10.79
CA SER A 16 -22.51 -8.35 -10.64
C SER A 16 -21.45 -7.72 -9.73
N SER A 17 -21.77 -6.66 -8.98
CA SER A 17 -20.78 -5.92 -8.18
C SER A 17 -20.68 -6.36 -6.72
N GLY A 18 -21.64 -7.15 -6.20
CA GLY A 18 -21.70 -7.52 -4.78
C GLY A 18 -20.51 -8.36 -4.28
N VAL A 19 -20.09 -9.38 -5.04
CA VAL A 19 -19.13 -10.40 -4.56
C VAL A 19 -17.70 -9.85 -4.40
N ARG A 20 -17.33 -8.82 -5.17
CA ARG A 20 -15.99 -8.21 -5.11
C ARG A 20 -15.86 -7.19 -3.99
N GLY A 21 -16.98 -6.65 -3.51
CA GLY A 21 -17.03 -5.78 -2.34
C GLY A 21 -16.82 -6.55 -1.04
N ASP A 22 -17.46 -7.70 -0.89
CA ASP A 22 -17.37 -8.55 0.31
C ASP A 22 -15.96 -9.11 0.53
N THR A 23 -15.32 -9.63 -0.51
CA THR A 23 -13.92 -10.10 -0.42
C THR A 23 -12.96 -8.96 -0.05
N LEU A 24 -13.08 -7.80 -0.69
CA LEU A 24 -12.24 -6.64 -0.36
C LEU A 24 -12.51 -6.12 1.06
N ALA A 25 -13.74 -6.22 1.56
CA ALA A 25 -14.11 -5.86 2.93
C ALA A 25 -13.54 -6.85 3.96
N GLU A 26 -13.61 -8.16 3.71
CA GLU A 26 -12.96 -9.19 4.54
C GLU A 26 -11.43 -9.05 4.54
N PHE A 27 -10.83 -8.77 3.38
CA PHE A 27 -9.41 -8.45 3.28
C PHE A 27 -9.10 -7.18 4.08
N ARG A 28 -9.83 -6.08 3.92
CA ARG A 28 -9.63 -4.85 4.73
C ARG A 28 -9.80 -5.10 6.23
N HIS A 29 -10.75 -5.93 6.64
CA HIS A 29 -10.95 -6.31 8.05
C HIS A 29 -9.81 -7.18 8.60
N SER A 30 -9.28 -8.10 7.80
CA SER A 30 -8.14 -8.96 8.16
C SER A 30 -6.80 -8.19 8.13
N VAL A 31 -6.68 -7.21 7.24
CA VAL A 31 -5.46 -6.43 7.00
C VAL A 31 -5.33 -5.26 7.98
N LYS A 32 -6.41 -4.83 8.64
CA LYS A 32 -6.34 -4.02 9.86
C LYS A 32 -5.46 -4.63 10.98
N LYS A 33 -5.10 -5.91 10.86
CA LYS A 33 -4.26 -6.65 11.80
C LYS A 33 -2.91 -7.10 11.25
N VAL A 34 -2.66 -6.91 9.96
CA VAL A 34 -1.37 -7.26 9.35
C VAL A 34 -0.51 -6.02 9.49
N GLU A 35 0.49 -6.07 10.35
CA GLU A 35 1.50 -5.02 10.46
C GLU A 35 2.61 -5.26 9.43
N LEU A 36 3.25 -4.19 8.97
CA LEU A 36 4.43 -4.30 8.13
C LEU A 36 5.56 -4.92 8.96
N PRO A 37 6.18 -6.05 8.52
CA PRO A 37 7.22 -6.69 9.29
C PRO A 37 8.42 -5.76 9.47
N PRO A 38 9.17 -5.86 10.58
CA PRO A 38 10.40 -5.11 10.76
C PRO A 38 11.45 -5.52 9.73
N PHE A 39 12.34 -4.58 9.39
CA PHE A 39 13.49 -4.78 8.52
C PHE A 39 14.77 -4.57 9.32
N ASP A 40 15.47 -5.67 9.57
CA ASP A 40 16.76 -5.73 10.26
C ASP A 40 17.96 -5.65 9.31
N GLY A 41 17.73 -5.66 8.00
CA GLY A 41 18.76 -5.69 6.97
C GLY A 41 18.86 -7.03 6.25
N GLU A 42 18.16 -8.08 6.71
CA GLU A 42 18.14 -9.37 6.01
C GLU A 42 17.11 -9.38 4.88
N ASP A 43 17.52 -9.90 3.72
CA ASP A 43 16.67 -10.09 2.54
C ASP A 43 15.84 -8.84 2.16
N PRO A 44 16.49 -7.75 1.71
CA PRO A 44 15.79 -6.53 1.30
C PRO A 44 14.76 -6.78 0.20
N ALA A 45 15.03 -7.69 -0.74
CA ALA A 45 14.11 -8.03 -1.81
C ALA A 45 12.81 -8.65 -1.28
N GLY A 46 12.92 -9.63 -0.37
CA GLY A 46 11.75 -10.24 0.27
C GLY A 46 10.99 -9.26 1.15
N TRP A 47 11.68 -8.38 1.89
CA TRP A 47 11.03 -7.34 2.69
C TRP A 47 10.26 -6.35 1.82
N ILE A 48 10.88 -5.84 0.75
CA ILE A 48 10.25 -4.93 -0.22
C ILE A 48 8.97 -5.54 -0.80
N SER A 49 9.03 -6.82 -1.22
CA SER A 49 7.86 -7.52 -1.77
C SER A 49 6.70 -7.56 -0.76
N ARG A 50 6.98 -7.85 0.52
CA ARG A 50 5.97 -7.82 1.59
C ARG A 50 5.43 -6.41 1.81
N ALA A 51 6.30 -5.39 1.79
CA ALA A 51 5.92 -4.00 1.94
C ALA A 51 5.02 -3.50 0.82
N GLU A 52 5.29 -3.86 -0.43
CA GLU A 52 4.44 -3.51 -1.57
C GLU A 52 3.05 -4.12 -1.46
N VAL A 53 2.96 -5.39 -1.04
CA VAL A 53 1.67 -6.04 -0.78
C VAL A 53 0.93 -5.30 0.34
N TYR A 54 1.62 -5.00 1.45
CA TYR A 54 1.04 -4.26 2.57
C TYR A 54 0.49 -2.90 2.11
N PHE A 55 1.28 -2.09 1.42
CA PHE A 55 0.86 -0.77 0.94
C PHE A 55 -0.30 -0.85 -0.05
N ARG A 56 -0.29 -1.84 -0.95
CA ARG A 56 -1.38 -2.06 -1.91
C ARG A 56 -2.70 -2.38 -1.20
N VAL A 57 -2.65 -3.19 -0.15
CA VAL A 57 -3.86 -3.64 0.56
C VAL A 57 -4.35 -2.57 1.56
N GLN A 58 -3.45 -1.84 2.19
CA GLN A 58 -3.79 -0.70 3.06
C GLN A 58 -4.24 0.55 2.27
N GLY A 59 -3.96 0.62 0.96
CA GLY A 59 -4.22 1.81 0.16
C GLY A 59 -3.31 2.98 0.56
N THR A 60 -2.07 2.67 0.95
CA THR A 60 -1.08 3.65 1.43
C THR A 60 -0.64 4.57 0.29
N THR A 61 -0.73 5.88 0.51
CA THR A 61 -0.31 6.89 -0.46
C THR A 61 1.23 6.96 -0.52
N PRO A 62 1.82 7.27 -1.70
CA PRO A 62 3.27 7.22 -1.87
C PRO A 62 4.03 8.15 -0.91
N GLU A 63 3.42 9.24 -0.47
CA GLU A 63 4.02 10.21 0.45
C GLU A 63 4.28 9.63 1.84
N VAL A 64 3.46 8.67 2.29
CA VAL A 64 3.59 8.06 3.63
C VAL A 64 4.24 6.68 3.60
N LYS A 65 4.48 6.08 2.42
CA LYS A 65 5.16 4.78 2.29
C LYS A 65 6.55 4.81 2.90
N VAL A 66 7.31 5.87 2.63
CA VAL A 66 8.67 6.05 3.16
C VAL A 66 8.66 6.22 4.68
N SER A 67 7.72 7.00 5.22
CA SER A 67 7.56 7.15 6.67
C SER A 67 7.17 5.84 7.36
N LEU A 68 6.28 5.03 6.75
CA LEU A 68 5.93 3.71 7.26
C LEU A 68 7.09 2.72 7.18
N ALA A 69 7.85 2.77 6.08
CA ALA A 69 9.06 1.98 5.94
C ALA A 69 10.08 2.33 7.04
N GLN A 70 10.28 3.63 7.32
CA GLN A 70 11.15 4.11 8.39
C GLN A 70 10.72 3.58 9.77
N LEU A 71 9.40 3.52 10.04
CA LEU A 71 8.88 2.96 11.29
C LEU A 71 9.17 1.47 11.45
N CYS A 72 9.27 0.75 10.34
CA CYS A 72 9.58 -0.68 10.32
C CYS A 72 11.08 -0.97 10.26
N MET A 73 11.96 0.04 10.24
CA MET A 73 13.40 -0.20 10.35
C MET A 73 13.76 -0.61 11.77
N ASP A 74 14.62 -1.63 11.89
CA ASP A 74 15.08 -2.13 13.18
C ASP A 74 16.61 -2.24 13.26
N GLY A 75 17.15 -1.97 14.45
CA GLY A 75 18.59 -2.03 14.71
C GLY A 75 19.43 -1.14 13.79
N ALA A 76 20.35 -1.75 13.03
CA ALA A 76 21.36 -1.03 12.26
C ALA A 76 20.81 -0.31 11.02
N THR A 77 19.63 -0.70 10.51
CA THR A 77 18.99 -0.06 9.34
C THR A 77 18.44 1.32 9.67
N ILE A 78 18.10 1.61 10.93
CA ILE A 78 17.59 2.91 11.39
C ILE A 78 18.59 4.04 11.09
N HIS A 79 19.87 3.80 11.37
CA HIS A 79 20.92 4.81 11.12
C HIS A 79 21.08 5.10 9.63
N PHE A 80 21.04 4.06 8.79
CA PHE A 80 21.10 4.20 7.34
C PHE A 80 19.92 5.02 6.81
N PHE A 81 18.70 4.71 7.27
CA PHE A 81 17.49 5.43 6.85
C PHE A 81 17.52 6.91 7.23
N ASN A 82 17.95 7.22 8.45
CA ASN A 82 18.05 8.62 8.90
C ASN A 82 19.08 9.41 8.09
N SER A 83 20.19 8.79 7.71
CA SER A 83 21.15 9.39 6.78
C SER A 83 20.52 9.61 5.40
N LEU A 84 19.87 8.59 4.85
CA LEU A 84 19.26 8.65 3.53
C LEU A 84 18.16 9.74 3.42
N ILE A 85 17.29 9.84 4.42
CA ILE A 85 16.24 10.89 4.48
C ILE A 85 16.85 12.29 4.66
N GLY A 86 17.99 12.39 5.35
CA GLY A 86 18.72 13.66 5.50
C GLY A 86 19.43 14.11 4.21
N GLU A 87 19.81 13.17 3.35
CA GLU A 87 20.50 13.44 2.08
C GLU A 87 19.52 13.61 0.89
N GLU A 88 18.42 12.86 0.88
CA GLU A 88 17.40 12.88 -0.19
C GLU A 88 16.12 13.59 0.28
N GLU A 89 15.99 14.89 -0.02
CA GLU A 89 14.82 15.72 0.32
C GLU A 89 13.52 15.19 -0.34
N ASP A 90 13.62 14.57 -1.52
CA ASP A 90 12.52 13.96 -2.28
C ASP A 90 12.66 12.42 -2.36
N LEU A 91 12.94 11.78 -1.22
CA LEU A 91 13.04 10.32 -1.16
C LEU A 91 11.68 9.69 -1.48
N THR A 92 11.58 9.03 -2.62
CA THR A 92 10.40 8.26 -3.01
C THR A 92 10.53 6.81 -2.59
N TRP A 93 9.41 6.08 -2.53
CA TRP A 93 9.42 4.64 -2.28
C TRP A 93 10.30 3.88 -3.28
N GLU A 94 10.31 4.28 -4.56
CA GLU A 94 11.12 3.62 -5.58
C GLU A 94 12.62 3.80 -5.32
N LYS A 95 13.06 5.03 -5.04
CA LYS A 95 14.46 5.31 -4.64
C LYS A 95 14.86 4.56 -3.38
N LEU A 96 13.95 4.47 -2.42
CA LEU A 96 14.19 3.74 -1.19
C LEU A 96 14.42 2.25 -1.44
N LYS A 97 13.62 1.63 -2.32
CA LYS A 97 13.82 0.23 -2.72
C LYS A 97 15.20 0.03 -3.35
N GLU A 98 15.61 0.92 -4.25
CA GLU A 98 16.93 0.85 -4.89
C GLU A 98 18.06 0.96 -3.85
N ALA A 99 17.98 1.95 -2.95
CA ALA A 99 18.95 2.15 -1.89
C ALA A 99 19.04 0.94 -0.93
N LEU A 100 17.91 0.31 -0.62
CA LEU A 100 17.86 -0.91 0.19
C LEU A 100 18.55 -2.09 -0.49
N ILE A 101 18.29 -2.29 -1.78
CA ILE A 101 18.92 -3.37 -2.57
C ILE A 101 20.41 -3.11 -2.75
N GLU A 102 20.83 -1.87 -3.01
CA GLU A 102 22.25 -1.52 -3.14
C GLU A 102 23.02 -1.73 -1.82
N ARG A 103 22.39 -1.40 -0.69
CA ARG A 103 23.00 -1.47 0.64
C ARG A 103 23.02 -2.89 1.22
N TYR A 104 21.95 -3.66 1.03
CA TYR A 104 21.71 -4.94 1.71
C TYR A 104 21.50 -6.13 0.78
N GLY A 105 21.45 -5.93 -0.55
CA GLY A 105 21.18 -6.99 -1.53
C GLY A 105 22.40 -7.82 -1.92
N GLY A 106 23.44 -7.84 -1.07
CA GLY A 106 24.69 -8.57 -1.25
C GLY A 106 24.61 -10.04 -0.86
#